data_AF-A0A3L7ZUM1-F1
#
_entry.id   AF-A0A3L7ZUM1-F1
#
_cell.length_a   1.000
_cell.length_b   1.000
_cell.length_c   1.000
_cell.angle_alpha   90.00
_cell.angle_beta   90.00
_cell.angle_gamma   90.00
#
_symmetry.space_group_name_H-M   'P 1'
#
loop_
_entity.id
_entity.type
_entity.pdbx_description
1 polymer ?
#
loop_
_entity_poly.entity_id
_entity_poly.type
_entity_poly.pdbx_seq_one_letter_code
_entity_poly.pdbx_strand_id
1 'polypeptide(L)'
;MLILPLMTCWAFGAKKITINVLPETAKIYVDGAMVANGQYTVKFDRKTDFYIIKVEAPGYITRTYRLNKNNPKNTVLYTLPEDEAEMASSGGSDDGGLDLAGRWFDVTCRKGLSEDVVWKRLMNIATQYFDNVEVRDKAAGWIKTGWSTTKFTNQTVRTRMEVRISFTEENDLTYRVRISSEIKDNDCRGSQCYMRYDRVLHRFDPLVQELQTSVGGGE
;
A
#
# COMPACT_ATOMS: atom_id res chain seq x y z
N MET A 1 8.06 39.15 67.48
CA MET A 1 7.71 39.48 66.09
C MET A 1 7.91 38.20 65.29
N LEU A 2 6.81 37.45 65.03
CA LEU A 2 6.86 36.14 64.37
C LEU A 2 6.86 36.38 62.84
N ILE A 3 7.92 35.97 62.15
CA ILE A 3 7.98 36.01 60.68
C ILE A 3 7.44 34.67 60.17
N LEU A 4 6.23 34.71 59.59
CA LEU A 4 5.62 33.58 58.91
C LEU A 4 6.21 33.48 57.49
N PRO A 5 6.81 32.36 57.07
CA PRO A 5 7.28 32.22 55.69
C PRO A 5 6.08 32.00 54.77
N LEU A 6 5.87 32.94 53.85
CA LEU A 6 4.86 32.85 52.80
C LEU A 6 5.31 31.75 51.81
N MET A 7 4.76 30.56 51.99
CA MET A 7 5.00 29.42 51.10
C MET A 7 4.25 29.68 49.79
N THR A 8 4.92 30.20 48.77
CA THR A 8 4.35 30.38 47.43
C THR A 8 4.19 29.01 46.76
N CYS A 9 2.99 28.44 46.86
CA CYS A 9 2.59 27.29 46.05
C CYS A 9 2.48 27.71 44.58
N TRP A 10 3.48 27.36 43.77
CA TRP A 10 3.37 27.45 42.32
C TRP A 10 2.37 26.39 41.85
N ALA A 11 1.16 26.82 41.49
CA ALA A 11 0.18 25.98 40.81
C ALA A 11 0.67 25.69 39.38
N PHE A 12 1.48 24.63 39.22
CA PHE A 12 1.79 24.09 37.90
C PHE A 12 0.50 23.54 37.28
N GLY A 13 -0.18 24.36 36.47
CA GLY A 13 -1.30 23.91 35.64
C GLY A 13 -0.85 22.80 34.69
N ALA A 14 -1.67 21.76 34.54
CA ALA A 14 -1.39 20.68 33.60
C ALA A 14 -1.27 21.25 32.18
N LYS A 15 -0.15 20.96 31.49
CA LYS A 15 0.06 21.39 30.10
C LYS A 15 -1.00 20.73 29.22
N LYS A 16 -1.64 21.53 28.37
CA LYS A 16 -2.64 21.05 27.40
C LYS A 16 -2.16 21.39 26.01
N ILE A 17 -2.31 20.45 25.09
CA ILE A 17 -2.03 20.66 23.67
C ILE A 17 -3.22 20.17 22.86
N THR A 18 -3.74 21.03 22.00
CA THR A 18 -4.82 20.70 21.06
C THR A 18 -4.21 20.18 19.76
N ILE A 19 -4.68 19.01 19.33
CA ILE A 19 -4.37 18.37 18.06
C ILE A 19 -5.54 18.65 17.13
N ASN A 20 -5.25 19.20 15.95
CA ASN A 20 -6.15 19.31 14.83
C ASN A 20 -5.63 18.42 13.70
N VAL A 21 -6.52 17.73 13.00
CA VAL A 21 -6.18 16.82 11.90
C VAL A 21 -7.01 17.17 10.68
N LEU A 22 -6.35 17.20 9.52
CA LEU A 22 -6.98 17.28 8.22
C LEU A 22 -6.75 15.95 7.49
N PRO A 23 -7.80 15.28 6.97
CA PRO A 23 -9.22 15.69 7.02
C PRO A 23 -9.82 15.61 8.43
N GLU A 24 -10.88 16.38 8.70
CA GLU A 24 -11.56 16.39 10.01
C GLU A 24 -12.26 15.06 10.35
N THR A 25 -12.46 14.20 9.34
CA THR A 25 -12.98 12.84 9.52
C THR A 25 -11.94 11.86 10.05
N ALA A 26 -10.67 12.25 10.12
CA ALA A 26 -9.58 11.39 10.57
C ALA A 26 -9.73 11.00 12.05
N LYS A 27 -9.57 9.70 12.33
CA LYS A 27 -9.57 9.15 13.68
C LYS A 27 -8.22 9.45 14.35
N ILE A 28 -8.29 9.87 15.61
CA ILE A 28 -7.12 10.19 16.44
C ILE A 28 -6.99 9.13 17.52
N TYR A 29 -5.81 8.54 17.61
CA TYR A 29 -5.42 7.59 18.63
C TYR A 29 -4.29 8.16 19.48
N VAL A 30 -4.41 8.04 20.80
CA VAL A 30 -3.39 8.45 21.77
C VAL A 30 -2.96 7.20 22.52
N ASP A 31 -1.68 6.84 22.42
CA ASP A 31 -1.09 5.60 22.97
C ASP A 31 -1.90 4.33 22.61
N GLY A 32 -2.43 4.31 21.39
CA GLY A 32 -3.20 3.19 20.84
C GLY A 32 -4.70 3.20 21.14
N ALA A 33 -5.20 4.08 22.02
CA ALA A 33 -6.63 4.24 22.28
C ALA A 33 -7.24 5.30 21.36
N MET A 34 -8.35 4.98 20.68
CA MET A 34 -9.11 5.97 19.90
C MET A 34 -9.74 6.98 20.85
N VAL A 35 -9.50 8.28 20.63
CA VAL A 35 -9.98 9.34 21.54
C VAL A 35 -10.97 10.31 20.90
N ALA A 36 -10.87 10.55 19.59
CA ALA A 36 -11.75 11.49 18.87
C ALA A 36 -11.56 11.37 17.35
N ASN A 37 -12.33 12.16 16.60
CA ASN A 37 -12.11 12.45 15.18
C ASN A 37 -11.81 13.94 14.98
N GLY A 38 -10.88 14.28 14.09
CA GLY A 38 -10.57 15.64 13.63
C GLY A 38 -9.88 16.54 14.64
N GLN A 39 -10.33 16.57 15.90
CA GLN A 39 -9.75 17.39 16.96
C GLN A 39 -9.74 16.67 18.31
N TYR A 40 -8.64 16.81 19.05
CA TYR A 40 -8.55 16.34 20.42
C TYR A 40 -7.59 17.19 21.26
N THR A 41 -7.93 17.46 22.52
CA THR A 41 -7.02 18.16 23.45
C THR A 41 -6.40 17.18 24.43
N VAL A 42 -5.11 16.92 24.25
CA VAL A 42 -4.30 16.09 25.14
C VAL A 42 -3.98 16.89 26.40
N LYS A 43 -4.24 16.28 27.56
CA LYS A 43 -3.81 16.80 28.87
C LYS A 43 -2.61 16.00 29.32
N PHE A 44 -1.49 16.67 29.57
CA PHE A 44 -0.28 16.01 30.03
C PHE A 44 -0.27 15.85 31.54
N ASP A 45 -0.11 14.61 31.98
CA ASP A 45 0.14 14.30 33.38
C ASP A 45 1.52 14.75 33.83
N ARG A 46 1.73 14.82 35.14
CA ARG A 46 3.04 15.21 35.71
C ARG A 46 4.16 14.27 35.27
N LYS A 47 3.87 12.97 35.14
CA LYS A 47 4.85 11.90 34.87
C LYS A 47 5.03 11.55 33.39
N THR A 48 4.22 12.13 32.49
CA THR A 48 4.22 11.77 31.07
C THR A 48 4.89 12.87 30.26
N ASP A 49 6.01 12.53 29.61
CA ASP A 49 6.78 13.49 28.82
C ASP A 49 6.37 13.55 27.35
N PHE A 50 5.73 12.49 26.84
CA PHE A 50 5.22 12.43 25.49
C PHE A 50 4.07 11.42 25.36
N TYR A 51 3.26 11.59 24.32
CA TYR A 51 2.27 10.62 23.86
C TYR A 51 2.56 10.23 22.40
N ILE A 52 2.20 9.01 22.02
CA ILE A 52 2.20 8.56 20.63
C ILE A 52 0.84 8.84 20.02
N ILE A 53 0.82 9.69 19.00
CA ILE A 53 -0.37 10.09 18.27
C ILE A 53 -0.40 9.34 16.95
N LYS A 54 -1.36 8.43 16.77
CA LYS A 54 -1.63 7.82 15.46
C LYS A 54 -2.88 8.46 14.89
N VAL A 55 -2.82 8.84 13.62
CA VAL A 55 -3.93 9.43 12.87
C VAL A 55 -4.18 8.64 11.60
N GLU A 56 -5.43 8.26 11.36
CA GLU A 56 -5.85 7.44 10.22
C GLU A 56 -7.18 7.96 9.64
N ALA A 57 -7.31 7.92 8.32
CA ALA A 57 -8.55 8.23 7.61
C ALA A 57 -8.61 7.35 6.35
N PRO A 58 -9.81 6.89 5.92
CA PRO A 58 -9.96 6.15 4.66
C PRO A 58 -9.47 6.97 3.46
N GLY A 59 -8.66 6.37 2.58
CA GLY A 59 -8.07 7.04 1.41
C GLY A 59 -6.87 7.94 1.72
N TYR A 60 -6.35 7.91 2.95
CA TYR A 60 -5.18 8.68 3.37
C TYR A 60 -4.14 7.79 4.04
N ILE A 61 -2.87 8.18 3.90
CA ILE A 61 -1.75 7.46 4.51
C ILE A 61 -1.77 7.71 6.03
N THR A 62 -1.87 6.62 6.79
CA THR A 62 -1.79 6.67 8.25
C THR A 62 -0.42 7.20 8.71
N ARG A 63 -0.42 8.16 9.64
CA ARG A 63 0.81 8.74 10.18
C ARG A 63 0.85 8.61 11.70
N THR A 64 2.06 8.39 12.23
CA THR A 64 2.33 8.33 13.67
C THR A 64 3.30 9.44 14.07
N TYR A 65 2.95 10.20 15.09
CA TYR A 65 3.71 11.33 15.59
C TYR A 65 4.00 11.17 17.07
N ARG A 66 5.17 11.63 17.51
CA ARG A 66 5.48 11.76 18.93
C ARG A 66 5.16 13.18 19.39
N LEU A 67 4.16 13.33 20.26
CA LEU A 67 3.79 14.63 20.82
C LEU A 67 4.42 14.82 22.19
N ASN A 68 5.40 15.72 22.30
CA ASN A 68 6.10 16.00 23.56
C ASN A 68 5.39 17.07 24.40
N LYS A 69 5.45 16.93 25.73
CA LYS A 69 4.90 17.89 26.70
C LYS A 69 5.54 19.28 26.59
N ASN A 70 6.82 19.34 26.24
CA ASN A 70 7.58 20.56 26.09
C ASN A 70 7.36 21.29 24.76
N ASN A 71 6.39 20.85 23.93
CA ASN A 71 6.09 21.53 22.67
C ASN A 71 5.77 23.02 22.95
N PRO A 72 6.47 23.95 22.28
CA PRO A 72 6.28 25.38 22.48
C PRO A 72 4.87 25.83 22.08
N LYS A 73 4.25 25.14 21.11
CA LYS A 73 2.89 25.45 20.66
C LYS A 73 1.87 24.66 21.49
N ASN A 74 0.79 25.33 21.87
CA ASN A 74 -0.37 24.69 22.52
C ASN A 74 -1.35 24.10 21.49
N THR A 75 -1.08 24.25 20.19
CA THR A 75 -1.86 23.70 19.10
C THR A 75 -0.95 23.12 18.03
N VAL A 76 -1.27 21.92 17.55
CA VAL A 76 -0.57 21.23 16.46
C VAL A 76 -1.58 20.84 15.39
N LEU A 77 -1.20 21.01 14.12
CA LEU A 77 -1.98 20.60 12.96
C LEU A 77 -1.26 19.45 12.27
N TYR A 78 -1.95 18.34 12.06
CA TYR A 78 -1.48 17.21 11.25
C TYR A 78 -2.33 17.12 9.98
N THR A 79 -1.67 17.19 8.83
CA THR A 79 -2.33 16.96 7.54
C THR A 79 -1.96 15.57 7.07
N LEU A 80 -2.95 14.71 6.90
CA LEU A 80 -2.76 13.41 6.29
C LEU A 80 -2.63 13.60 4.77
N PRO A 81 -1.59 13.02 4.14
CA PRO A 81 -1.53 12.98 2.69
C PRO A 81 -2.48 11.92 2.15
N GLU A 82 -3.12 12.21 1.02
CA GLU A 82 -3.94 11.25 0.29
C GLU A 82 -3.09 10.03 -0.13
N ASP A 83 -3.71 8.85 -0.10
CA ASP A 83 -3.09 7.62 -0.56
C ASP A 83 -3.31 7.46 -2.08
N GLU A 84 -2.47 8.13 -2.86
CA GLU A 84 -2.49 8.05 -4.33
C GLU A 84 -2.29 6.62 -4.84
N ALA A 85 -1.53 5.79 -4.10
CA ALA A 85 -1.25 4.42 -4.51
C ALA A 85 -2.49 3.53 -4.33
N GLU A 86 -3.25 3.73 -3.26
CA GLU A 86 -4.54 3.10 -3.01
C GLU A 86 -5.54 3.49 -4.11
N MET A 87 -5.73 4.80 -4.33
CA MET A 87 -6.65 5.32 -5.36
C MET A 87 -6.31 4.87 -6.79
N ALA A 88 -5.03 4.69 -7.10
CA ALA A 88 -4.57 4.24 -8.41
C ALA A 88 -4.59 2.70 -8.58
N SER A 89 -5.23 1.97 -7.66
CA SER A 89 -5.19 0.52 -7.63
C SER A 89 -6.53 -0.14 -7.30
N SER A 90 -6.72 -1.33 -7.82
CA SER A 90 -7.84 -2.22 -7.51
C SER A 90 -7.37 -3.42 -6.67
N GLY A 91 -8.30 -3.99 -5.89
CA GLY A 91 -8.05 -5.13 -5.00
C GLY A 91 -7.94 -4.73 -3.53
N GLY A 92 -7.75 -5.71 -2.66
CA GLY A 92 -7.92 -5.57 -1.20
C GLY A 92 -9.22 -6.20 -0.72
N SER A 93 -9.30 -6.55 0.57
CA SER A 93 -10.43 -7.30 1.15
C SER A 93 -11.78 -6.59 1.04
N ASP A 94 -11.77 -5.27 0.86
CA ASP A 94 -12.95 -4.42 1.05
C ASP A 94 -13.46 -3.81 -0.27
N ASP A 95 -12.71 -3.91 -1.37
CA ASP A 95 -12.96 -3.13 -2.60
C ASP A 95 -13.74 -3.87 -3.70
N GLY A 96 -14.13 -5.14 -3.49
CA GLY A 96 -14.88 -5.93 -4.48
C GLY A 96 -14.19 -6.07 -5.85
N GLY A 97 -12.94 -5.60 -5.97
CA GLY A 97 -12.14 -5.65 -7.18
C GLY A 97 -11.64 -7.06 -7.47
N LEU A 98 -11.07 -7.23 -8.66
CA LEU A 98 -10.41 -8.46 -9.07
C LEU A 98 -9.31 -8.81 -8.04
N ASP A 99 -9.57 -9.81 -7.20
CA ASP A 99 -8.67 -10.38 -6.19
C ASP A 99 -7.56 -11.21 -6.87
N LEU A 100 -6.85 -10.57 -7.81
CA LEU A 100 -5.77 -11.14 -8.60
C LEU A 100 -4.40 -10.76 -8.04
N ALA A 101 -4.36 -9.80 -7.11
CA ALA A 101 -3.13 -9.32 -6.51
C ALA A 101 -2.39 -10.46 -5.80
N GLY A 102 -1.23 -10.82 -6.35
CA GLY A 102 -0.38 -11.85 -5.77
C GLY A 102 -0.94 -13.27 -5.86
N ARG A 103 -2.02 -13.53 -6.61
CA ARG A 103 -2.59 -14.87 -6.83
C ARG A 103 -2.31 -15.39 -8.24
N TRP A 104 -2.30 -16.71 -8.37
CA TRP A 104 -2.26 -17.37 -9.68
C TRP A 104 -3.68 -17.43 -10.24
N PHE A 105 -3.82 -17.10 -11.52
CA PHE A 105 -5.04 -17.34 -12.28
C PHE A 105 -4.69 -18.04 -13.59
N ASP A 106 -5.57 -18.91 -14.04
CA ASP A 106 -5.36 -19.68 -15.26
C ASP A 106 -5.81 -18.90 -16.50
N VAL A 107 -5.05 -19.08 -17.57
CA VAL A 107 -5.29 -18.55 -18.91
C VAL A 107 -5.37 -19.75 -19.84
N THR A 108 -6.60 -20.16 -20.14
CA THR A 108 -6.89 -21.31 -21.01
C THR A 108 -6.70 -20.92 -22.47
N CYS A 109 -5.69 -21.50 -23.13
CA CYS A 109 -5.37 -21.10 -24.49
C CYS A 109 -6.50 -21.44 -25.47
N ARG A 110 -6.74 -20.58 -26.46
CA ARG A 110 -7.68 -20.88 -27.55
C ARG A 110 -7.29 -22.19 -28.26
N LYS A 111 -8.28 -23.05 -28.48
CA LYS A 111 -8.11 -24.31 -29.23
C LYS A 111 -7.57 -24.02 -30.64
N GLY A 112 -6.62 -24.85 -31.08
CA GLY A 112 -5.99 -24.74 -32.40
C GLY A 112 -4.81 -23.77 -32.50
N LEU A 113 -4.42 -23.09 -31.42
CA LEU A 113 -3.14 -22.36 -31.39
C LEU A 113 -2.00 -23.32 -31.03
N SER A 114 -0.88 -23.21 -31.74
CA SER A 114 0.35 -23.90 -31.33
C SER A 114 0.98 -23.23 -30.11
N GLU A 115 1.72 -24.00 -29.32
CA GLU A 115 2.49 -23.49 -28.19
C GLU A 115 3.40 -22.31 -28.58
N ASP A 116 4.04 -22.38 -29.75
CA ASP A 116 4.87 -21.32 -30.30
C ASP A 116 4.13 -20.00 -30.49
N VAL A 117 2.89 -20.05 -30.96
CA VAL A 117 2.07 -18.86 -31.16
C VAL A 117 1.65 -18.28 -29.82
N VAL A 118 1.22 -19.13 -28.89
CA VAL A 118 0.84 -18.73 -27.53
C VAL A 118 2.04 -18.09 -26.80
N TRP A 119 3.20 -18.73 -26.85
CA TRP A 119 4.43 -18.24 -26.24
C TRP A 119 4.82 -16.86 -26.78
N LYS A 120 4.76 -16.66 -28.11
CA LYS A 120 5.03 -15.35 -28.73
C LYS A 120 4.06 -14.28 -28.25
N ARG A 121 2.77 -14.61 -28.07
CA ARG A 121 1.77 -13.67 -27.54
C ARG A 121 2.07 -13.31 -26.09
N LEU A 122 2.31 -14.30 -25.23
CA LEU A 122 2.68 -14.08 -23.83
C LEU A 122 3.95 -13.22 -23.70
N MET A 123 4.95 -13.49 -24.54
CA MET A 123 6.17 -12.68 -24.59
C MET A 123 5.90 -11.25 -25.07
N ASN A 124 5.08 -11.07 -26.11
CA ASN A 124 4.71 -9.73 -26.60
C ASN A 124 4.02 -8.90 -25.51
N ILE A 125 3.04 -9.51 -24.83
CA ILE A 125 2.36 -8.92 -23.68
C ILE A 125 3.39 -8.56 -22.60
N ALA A 126 4.26 -9.48 -22.20
CA ALA A 126 5.28 -9.21 -21.19
C ALA A 126 6.15 -8.00 -21.55
N THR A 127 6.61 -7.90 -22.80
CA THR A 127 7.47 -6.80 -23.27
C THR A 127 6.74 -5.48 -23.51
N GLN A 128 5.41 -5.51 -23.66
CA GLN A 128 4.60 -4.32 -23.84
C GLN A 128 4.36 -3.56 -22.53
N TYR A 129 4.20 -4.29 -21.41
CA TYR A 129 3.92 -3.69 -20.10
C TYR A 129 5.15 -3.61 -19.19
N PHE A 130 6.23 -4.35 -19.50
CA PHE A 130 7.44 -4.41 -18.69
C PHE A 130 8.70 -4.22 -19.53
N ASP A 131 9.57 -3.30 -19.10
CA ASP A 131 10.80 -2.95 -19.83
C ASP A 131 11.83 -4.09 -19.87
N ASN A 132 11.80 -4.99 -18.89
CA ASN A 132 12.76 -6.08 -18.78
C ASN A 132 12.08 -7.41 -18.46
N VAL A 133 12.59 -8.47 -19.08
CA VAL A 133 12.19 -9.86 -18.81
C VAL A 133 13.40 -10.64 -18.31
N GLU A 134 13.38 -10.99 -17.02
CA GLU A 134 14.45 -11.67 -16.29
C GLU A 134 14.57 -13.15 -16.70
N VAL A 135 13.44 -13.82 -16.89
CA VAL A 135 13.40 -15.23 -17.27
C VAL A 135 12.54 -15.43 -18.51
N ARG A 136 13.11 -16.14 -19.48
CA ARG A 136 12.51 -16.46 -20.79
C ARG A 136 12.82 -17.90 -21.15
N ASP A 137 12.25 -18.85 -20.40
CA ASP A 137 12.48 -20.28 -20.60
C ASP A 137 11.24 -20.93 -21.22
N LYS A 138 11.28 -21.11 -22.54
CA LYS A 138 10.18 -21.72 -23.29
C LYS A 138 9.99 -23.20 -22.91
N ALA A 139 11.08 -23.95 -22.74
CA ALA A 139 11.01 -25.38 -22.44
C ALA A 139 10.36 -25.65 -21.07
N ALA A 140 10.60 -24.78 -20.09
CA ALA A 140 9.95 -24.83 -18.78
C ALA A 140 8.59 -24.08 -18.73
N GLY A 141 8.17 -23.45 -19.83
CA GLY A 141 6.98 -22.61 -19.88
C GLY A 141 7.01 -21.46 -18.86
N TRP A 142 8.19 -20.86 -18.63
CA TRP A 142 8.40 -19.86 -17.58
C TRP A 142 8.81 -18.50 -18.13
N ILE A 143 7.96 -17.51 -17.86
CA ILE A 143 8.27 -16.08 -18.08
C ILE A 143 8.27 -15.38 -16.73
N LYS A 144 9.29 -14.58 -16.47
CA LYS A 144 9.31 -13.69 -15.30
C LYS A 144 9.83 -12.32 -15.70
N THR A 145 9.07 -11.28 -15.42
CA THR A 145 9.47 -9.91 -15.70
C THR A 145 10.33 -9.34 -14.58
N GLY A 146 11.09 -8.30 -14.90
CA GLY A 146 11.63 -7.40 -13.91
C GLY A 146 10.52 -6.60 -13.22
N TRP A 147 10.89 -5.89 -12.17
CA TRP A 147 10.00 -4.97 -11.47
C TRP A 147 9.76 -3.70 -12.30
N SER A 148 8.51 -3.43 -12.66
CA SER A 148 8.06 -2.13 -13.19
C SER A 148 7.66 -1.22 -12.03
N THR A 149 8.27 -0.04 -11.93
CA THR A 149 8.10 0.86 -10.79
C THR A 149 7.21 2.05 -11.15
N THR A 150 6.22 2.33 -10.31
CA THR A 150 5.37 3.52 -10.36
C THR A 150 5.61 4.34 -9.10
N LYS A 151 6.02 5.60 -9.25
CA LYS A 151 6.28 6.53 -8.15
C LYS A 151 5.07 7.44 -7.95
N PHE A 152 4.57 7.48 -6.72
CA PHE A 152 3.58 8.43 -6.23
C PHE A 152 4.26 9.46 -5.33
N THR A 153 3.53 10.47 -4.88
CA THR A 153 4.09 11.55 -4.05
C THR A 153 4.74 11.01 -2.77
N ASN A 154 4.04 10.15 -2.03
CA ASN A 154 4.49 9.64 -0.71
C ASN A 154 5.00 8.19 -0.74
N GLN A 155 4.62 7.42 -1.75
CA GLN A 155 4.89 5.98 -1.84
C GLN A 155 5.42 5.60 -3.23
N THR A 156 6.06 4.44 -3.30
CA THR A 156 6.48 3.83 -4.56
C THR A 156 5.95 2.41 -4.61
N VAL A 157 5.20 2.08 -5.67
CA VAL A 157 4.72 0.72 -5.95
C VAL A 157 5.56 0.11 -7.05
N ARG A 158 5.96 -1.15 -6.89
CA ARG A 158 6.56 -1.94 -7.96
C ARG A 158 5.71 -3.17 -8.24
N THR A 159 5.56 -3.51 -9.51
CA THR A 159 4.76 -4.66 -9.96
C THR A 159 5.57 -5.53 -10.89
N ARG A 160 5.37 -6.83 -10.85
CA ARG A 160 5.97 -7.79 -11.78
C ARG A 160 4.97 -8.87 -12.18
N MET A 161 5.20 -9.49 -13.31
CA MET A 161 4.42 -10.63 -13.81
C MET A 161 5.27 -11.90 -13.83
N GLU A 162 4.64 -13.01 -13.46
CA GLU A 162 5.19 -14.36 -13.62
C GLU A 162 4.17 -15.24 -14.36
N VAL A 163 4.64 -15.99 -15.35
CA VAL A 163 3.86 -16.96 -16.12
C VAL A 163 4.49 -18.33 -15.94
N ARG A 164 3.68 -19.35 -15.70
CA ARG A 164 4.10 -20.75 -15.62
C ARG A 164 3.15 -21.61 -16.43
N ILE A 165 3.66 -22.66 -17.06
CA ILE A 165 2.80 -23.70 -17.61
C ILE A 165 1.96 -24.33 -16.49
N SER A 166 0.71 -24.65 -16.82
CA SER A 166 -0.24 -25.36 -15.97
C SER A 166 -0.73 -26.59 -16.74
N PHE A 167 -0.75 -27.74 -16.08
CA PHE A 167 -1.28 -28.97 -16.67
C PHE A 167 -2.68 -29.20 -16.10
N THR A 168 -3.69 -29.01 -16.94
CA THR A 168 -5.07 -29.42 -16.64
C THR A 168 -5.31 -30.82 -17.21
N GLU A 169 -6.24 -31.57 -16.63
CA GLU A 169 -6.47 -33.00 -16.94
C GLU A 169 -6.90 -33.25 -18.41
N GLU A 170 -7.33 -32.22 -19.14
CA GLU A 170 -7.89 -32.34 -20.50
C GLU A 170 -6.88 -32.19 -21.65
N ASN A 171 -5.57 -32.24 -21.39
CA ASN A 171 -4.53 -32.14 -22.43
C ASN A 171 -4.53 -30.78 -23.19
N ASP A 172 -5.24 -29.79 -22.66
CA ASP A 172 -5.28 -28.42 -23.19
C ASP A 172 -4.09 -27.60 -22.63
N LEU A 173 -3.33 -26.98 -23.54
CA LEU A 173 -2.21 -26.12 -23.16
C LEU A 173 -2.72 -24.92 -22.34
N THR A 174 -2.39 -24.89 -21.05
CA THR A 174 -2.83 -23.86 -20.12
C THR A 174 -1.63 -23.17 -19.48
N TYR A 175 -1.72 -21.86 -19.29
CA TYR A 175 -0.72 -21.11 -18.53
C TYR A 175 -1.36 -20.47 -17.32
N ARG A 176 -0.68 -20.49 -16.18
CA ARG A 176 -1.05 -19.69 -15.02
C ARG A 176 -0.22 -18.43 -14.97
N VAL A 177 -0.87 -17.31 -14.67
CA VAL A 177 -0.24 -16.00 -14.55
C VAL A 177 -0.43 -15.47 -13.15
N ARG A 178 0.59 -14.78 -12.64
CA ARG A 178 0.57 -14.08 -11.36
C ARG A 178 1.11 -12.68 -11.54
N ILE A 179 0.34 -11.69 -11.10
CA ILE A 179 0.76 -10.30 -11.01
C ILE A 179 1.01 -9.99 -9.54
N SER A 180 2.23 -9.61 -9.18
CA SER A 180 2.61 -9.32 -7.79
C SER A 180 3.03 -7.87 -7.66
N SER A 181 2.52 -7.20 -6.63
CA SER A 181 2.87 -5.83 -6.30
C SER A 181 3.53 -5.73 -4.93
N GLU A 182 4.42 -4.76 -4.78
CA GLU A 182 5.02 -4.38 -3.51
C GLU A 182 5.03 -2.86 -3.40
N ILE A 183 4.88 -2.35 -2.18
CA ILE A 183 4.81 -0.91 -1.89
C ILE A 183 5.83 -0.54 -0.82
N LYS A 184 6.35 0.68 -0.89
CA LYS A 184 7.14 1.29 0.18
C LYS A 184 6.82 2.77 0.31
N ASP A 185 7.04 3.32 1.49
CA ASP A 185 7.12 4.76 1.66
C ASP A 185 8.39 5.33 1.00
N ASN A 186 8.28 6.52 0.44
CA ASN A 186 9.38 7.21 -0.23
C ASN A 186 10.48 7.64 0.76
N ASP A 187 10.11 7.88 2.02
CA ASP A 187 11.04 8.18 3.11
C ASP A 187 12.02 7.03 3.37
N CYS A 188 11.64 5.79 3.05
CA CYS A 188 12.47 4.61 3.18
C CYS A 188 13.27 4.35 1.89
N ARG A 189 14.58 4.62 1.93
CA ARG A 189 15.48 4.61 0.76
C ARG A 189 16.10 3.26 0.40
N GLY A 190 15.66 2.16 1.01
CA GLY A 190 16.19 0.81 0.79
C GLY A 190 15.25 -0.12 0.03
N SER A 191 15.80 -1.14 -0.63
CA SER A 191 15.01 -2.21 -1.27
C SER A 191 14.32 -3.12 -0.25
N GLN A 192 14.85 -3.20 0.97
CA GLN A 192 14.26 -3.93 2.10
C GLN A 192 12.98 -3.27 2.65
N CYS A 193 12.67 -2.05 2.23
CA CYS A 193 11.48 -1.32 2.66
C CYS A 193 10.21 -1.74 1.90
N TYR A 194 10.36 -2.48 0.80
CA TYR A 194 9.22 -2.97 0.04
C TYR A 194 8.49 -4.05 0.82
N MET A 195 7.20 -3.82 1.04
CA MET A 195 6.29 -4.77 1.64
C MET A 195 5.31 -5.26 0.59
N ARG A 196 4.75 -6.46 0.79
CA ARG A 196 3.71 -7.00 -0.08
C ARG A 196 2.55 -6.00 -0.18
N TYR A 197 2.09 -5.76 -1.40
CA TYR A 197 0.93 -4.91 -1.66
C TYR A 197 -0.16 -5.76 -2.31
N ASP A 198 -1.26 -5.95 -1.59
CA ASP A 198 -2.38 -6.81 -2.00
C ASP A 198 -3.33 -6.12 -3.00
N ARG A 199 -2.79 -5.19 -3.79
CA ARG A 199 -3.52 -4.42 -4.81
C ARG A 199 -2.72 -4.39 -6.11
N VAL A 200 -3.42 -4.25 -7.23
CA VAL A 200 -2.82 -4.11 -8.57
C VAL A 200 -3.14 -2.71 -9.09
N LEU A 201 -2.13 -2.02 -9.63
CA LEU A 201 -2.34 -0.69 -10.20
C LEU A 201 -3.23 -0.77 -11.45
N HIS A 202 -4.18 0.15 -11.60
CA HIS A 202 -5.11 0.21 -12.74
C HIS A 202 -4.43 0.23 -14.11
N ARG A 203 -3.18 0.72 -14.17
CA ARG A 203 -2.37 0.68 -15.40
C ARG A 203 -2.13 -0.75 -15.93
N PHE A 204 -2.32 -1.78 -15.11
CA PHE A 204 -2.19 -3.19 -15.48
C PHE A 204 -3.55 -3.86 -15.72
N ASP A 205 -4.68 -3.14 -15.61
CA ASP A 205 -5.99 -3.68 -15.97
C ASP A 205 -6.04 -4.13 -17.45
N PRO A 206 -5.47 -3.38 -18.44
CA PRO A 206 -5.41 -3.83 -19.82
C PRO A 206 -4.58 -5.10 -20.02
N LEU A 207 -3.51 -5.28 -19.23
CA LEU A 207 -2.68 -6.49 -19.25
C LEU A 207 -3.52 -7.73 -18.88
N VAL A 208 -4.34 -7.64 -17.84
CA VAL A 208 -5.22 -8.75 -17.41
C VAL A 208 -6.24 -9.08 -18.49
N GLN A 209 -6.88 -8.06 -19.08
CA GLN A 209 -7.84 -8.23 -20.17
C GLN A 209 -7.18 -8.84 -21.41
N GLU A 210 -5.97 -8.41 -21.76
CA GLU A 210 -5.24 -8.92 -22.91
C GLU A 210 -4.80 -10.37 -22.71
N LEU A 211 -4.39 -10.77 -21.51
CA LEU A 211 -4.10 -12.17 -21.18
C LEU A 211 -5.34 -13.05 -21.38
N GLN A 212 -6.51 -12.60 -20.91
CA GLN A 212 -7.77 -13.35 -21.03
C GLN A 212 -8.32 -13.39 -22.46
N THR A 213 -8.10 -12.34 -23.26
CA THR A 213 -8.68 -12.25 -24.62
C THR A 213 -7.74 -12.71 -25.71
N SER A 214 -6.45 -12.37 -25.65
CA SER A 214 -5.47 -12.65 -26.71
C SER A 214 -4.88 -14.06 -26.61
N VAL A 215 -4.74 -14.58 -25.38
CA VAL A 215 -4.27 -15.93 -25.10
C VAL A 215 -5.45 -16.81 -24.72
N GLY A 216 -6.32 -16.30 -23.84
CA GLY A 216 -7.52 -16.98 -23.41
C GLY A 216 -8.60 -17.16 -24.50
N GLY A 217 -9.42 -18.18 -24.34
CA GLY A 217 -10.73 -18.27 -25.00
C GLY A 217 -11.67 -17.22 -24.40
N GLY A 218 -11.74 -16.05 -25.02
CA GLY A 218 -12.93 -15.21 -24.88
C GLY A 218 -14.11 -15.99 -25.45
N GLU A 219 -15.25 -15.95 -24.75
CA GLU A 219 -16.53 -16.44 -25.27
C GLU A 219 -16.78 -15.98 -26.71
#